data_AF-A0A925ZW27-F1
#
_entry.id   AF-A0A925ZW27-F1
#
_cell.length_a   1.000
_cell.length_b   1.000
_cell.length_c   1.000
_cell.angle_alpha   90.00
_cell.angle_beta   90.00
_cell.angle_gamma   90.00
#
_symmetry.space_group_name_H-M   'P 1'
#
loop_
_entity.id
_entity.type
_entity.pdbx_description
1 polymer ?
#
loop_
_entity_poly.entity_id
_entity_poly.type
_entity_poly.pdbx_seq_one_letter_code
_entity_poly.pdbx_strand_id
1 'polypeptide(L)'
;MAPGRYGRPRLTNEDDKRYREHVAQFTLQRGNNKAMRPPRQRDLFGGEAEAALRAWLGETLTISDRRILEYEERRNRRGTMKYREIDAVVLNDAERSVWVFEIKASRTGGSLRKAIGQLRETREILLLLYRKVFTTVLLVDTGIPADDAAVVELIASANPPPRPPMTLQAALETLPEVRTIASLSERSADPDQTDLLRFSVDAIIALAGKENLSLDWDADDLPDDEETEPPPAAETFYSSPDEADDSDDDNPLAAALRRAGMKDG
;
A
#
# COMPACT_ATOMS: atom_id res chain seq x y z
N MET A 1 -30.77 8.68 -3.07
CA MET A 1 -29.30 8.61 -2.84
C MET A 1 -28.79 7.35 -3.52
N ALA A 2 -27.79 7.45 -4.40
CA ALA A 2 -27.09 6.27 -4.89
C ALA A 2 -26.45 5.54 -3.68
N PRO A 3 -26.45 4.20 -3.62
CA PRO A 3 -25.73 3.50 -2.57
C PRO A 3 -24.25 3.91 -2.65
N GLY A 4 -23.66 4.28 -1.51
CA GLY A 4 -22.25 4.64 -1.43
C GLY A 4 -21.34 3.51 -1.91
N ARG A 5 -20.12 3.86 -2.38
CA ARG A 5 -19.10 2.93 -2.88
C ARG A 5 -18.74 1.85 -1.84
N TYR A 6 -18.75 2.20 -0.57
CA TYR A 6 -18.43 1.31 0.54
C TYR A 6 -19.65 1.03 1.42
N GLY A 7 -19.69 -0.14 2.03
CA GLY A 7 -20.75 -0.54 2.95
C GLY A 7 -20.28 -1.54 4.00
N ARG A 8 -21.11 -1.76 5.02
CA ARG A 8 -20.91 -2.74 6.09
C ARG A 8 -19.50 -2.73 6.71
N PRO A 9 -18.93 -1.55 7.02
CA PRO A 9 -17.59 -1.50 7.58
C PRO A 9 -17.59 -2.09 8.99
N ARG A 10 -16.48 -2.72 9.35
CA ARG A 10 -16.21 -3.20 10.70
C ARG A 10 -14.73 -3.06 10.98
N LEU A 11 -14.39 -2.50 12.13
CA LEU A 11 -13.02 -2.45 12.62
C LEU A 11 -12.83 -3.56 13.66
N THR A 12 -11.89 -4.45 13.42
CA THR A 12 -11.63 -5.66 14.22
C THR A 12 -10.13 -5.90 14.37
N ASN A 13 -9.72 -7.01 14.97
CA ASN A 13 -8.32 -7.37 15.21
C ASN A 13 -7.97 -8.67 14.46
N GLU A 14 -6.72 -9.11 14.60
CA GLU A 14 -6.19 -10.29 13.90
C GLU A 14 -6.83 -11.61 14.34
N ASP A 15 -7.39 -11.68 15.55
CA ASP A 15 -8.06 -12.88 16.07
C ASP A 15 -9.43 -13.13 15.43
N ASP A 16 -9.95 -12.15 14.69
CA ASP A 16 -11.25 -12.25 14.04
C ASP A 16 -11.32 -13.47 13.11
N LYS A 17 -12.37 -14.27 13.30
CA LYS A 17 -12.55 -15.52 12.57
C LYS A 17 -12.59 -15.30 11.04
N ARG A 18 -13.29 -14.26 10.56
CA ARG A 18 -13.46 -14.01 9.13
C ARG A 18 -12.15 -13.55 8.50
N TYR A 19 -11.42 -12.69 9.21
CA TYR A 19 -10.11 -12.24 8.76
C TYR A 19 -9.10 -13.40 8.73
N ARG A 20 -9.05 -14.27 9.75
CA ARG A 20 -8.18 -15.46 9.73
C ARG A 20 -8.50 -16.41 8.59
N GLU A 21 -9.78 -16.65 8.30
CA GLU A 21 -10.22 -17.44 7.16
C GLU A 21 -9.77 -16.80 5.82
N HIS A 22 -9.87 -15.47 5.70
CA HIS A 22 -9.40 -14.73 4.53
C HIS A 22 -7.88 -14.86 4.33
N VAL A 23 -7.09 -14.66 5.38
CA VAL A 23 -5.63 -14.81 5.36
C VAL A 23 -5.23 -16.24 4.98
N ALA A 24 -5.88 -17.26 5.56
CA ALA A 24 -5.61 -18.65 5.23
C ALA A 24 -5.88 -18.97 3.74
N GLN A 25 -7.00 -18.49 3.19
CA GLN A 25 -7.31 -18.66 1.76
C GLN A 25 -6.28 -17.96 0.87
N PHE A 26 -5.86 -16.75 1.24
CA PHE A 26 -4.87 -15.99 0.49
C PHE A 26 -3.49 -16.66 0.50
N THR A 27 -3.06 -17.18 1.64
CA THR A 27 -1.80 -17.94 1.79
C THR A 27 -1.80 -19.19 0.92
N LEU A 28 -2.90 -19.95 0.89
CA LEU A 28 -3.04 -21.13 0.01
C LEU A 28 -2.95 -20.75 -1.47
N GLN A 29 -3.58 -19.66 -1.88
CA GLN A 29 -3.50 -19.17 -3.27
C GLN A 29 -2.08 -18.73 -3.65
N ARG A 30 -1.32 -18.13 -2.72
CA ARG A 30 0.08 -17.74 -2.98
C ARG A 30 1.03 -18.92 -3.02
N GLY A 31 0.88 -19.90 -2.11
CA GLY A 31 1.72 -21.10 -2.06
C GLY A 31 1.63 -21.93 -3.35
N ASN A 32 0.50 -21.91 -4.03
CA ASN A 32 0.31 -22.62 -5.29
C ASN A 32 0.95 -21.91 -6.51
N ASN A 33 1.42 -20.67 -6.38
CA ASN A 33 1.71 -19.79 -7.53
C ASN A 33 3.16 -19.27 -7.63
N LYS A 34 4.13 -19.62 -6.75
CA LYS A 34 5.49 -19.06 -6.88
C LYS A 34 6.64 -19.89 -6.33
N ALA A 35 7.71 -19.98 -7.13
CA ALA A 35 9.08 -19.92 -6.63
C ALA A 35 9.25 -18.56 -5.91
N MET A 36 9.36 -18.56 -4.58
CA MET A 36 9.52 -17.34 -3.80
C MET A 36 10.99 -16.96 -3.73
N ARG A 37 11.37 -15.90 -4.44
CA ARG A 37 12.64 -15.20 -4.16
C ARG A 37 12.61 -14.67 -2.71
N PRO A 38 13.73 -14.73 -1.98
CA PRO A 38 13.83 -14.11 -0.66
C PRO A 38 13.45 -12.62 -0.69
N PRO A 39 12.84 -12.09 0.40
CA PRO A 39 12.56 -10.66 0.51
C PRO A 39 13.87 -9.86 0.48
N ARG A 40 13.82 -8.68 -0.14
CA ARG A 40 14.96 -7.74 -0.17
C ARG A 40 15.19 -7.13 1.21
N GLN A 41 16.43 -6.77 1.55
CA GLN A 41 16.76 -6.09 2.81
C GLN A 41 15.91 -4.84 3.03
N ARG A 42 15.62 -4.08 1.96
CA ARG A 42 14.73 -2.91 2.03
C ARG A 42 13.28 -3.25 2.34
N ASP A 43 12.78 -4.39 1.86
CA ASP A 43 11.41 -4.84 2.17
C ASP A 43 11.33 -5.26 3.65
N LEU A 44 12.37 -5.91 4.17
CA LEU A 44 12.51 -6.26 5.59
C LEU A 44 12.57 -5.01 6.46
N PHE A 45 13.44 -4.06 6.11
CA PHE A 45 13.57 -2.77 6.82
C PHE A 45 12.24 -2.03 6.92
N GLY A 46 11.42 -2.05 5.86
CA GLY A 46 10.11 -1.42 5.86
C GLY A 46 9.22 -1.94 7.00
N GLY A 47 9.16 -3.27 7.17
CA GLY A 47 8.38 -3.90 8.24
C GLY A 47 8.97 -3.71 9.63
N GLU A 48 10.30 -3.72 9.75
CA GLU A 48 11.00 -3.48 11.02
C GLU A 48 10.82 -2.03 11.49
N ALA A 49 10.93 -1.07 10.57
CA ALA A 49 10.69 0.34 10.85
C ALA A 49 9.23 0.62 11.23
N GLU A 50 8.27 -0.06 10.59
CA GLU A 50 6.86 -0.04 10.98
C GLU A 50 6.67 -0.54 12.41
N ALA A 51 7.24 -1.70 12.75
CA ALA A 51 7.16 -2.28 14.08
C ALA A 51 7.76 -1.34 15.15
N ALA A 52 8.93 -0.77 14.88
CA ALA A 52 9.60 0.17 15.77
C ALA A 52 8.77 1.44 16.01
N LEU A 53 8.23 2.04 14.94
CA LEU A 53 7.39 3.23 15.06
C LEU A 53 6.05 2.96 15.73
N ARG A 54 5.45 1.79 15.49
CA ARG A 54 4.24 1.37 16.20
C ARG A 54 4.49 1.18 17.69
N ALA A 55 5.63 0.59 18.08
CA ALA A 55 6.03 0.46 19.47
C ALA A 55 6.23 1.84 20.12
N TRP A 56 6.94 2.75 19.44
CA TRP A 56 7.14 4.13 19.87
C TRP A 56 5.80 4.90 20.04
N LEU A 57 4.85 4.73 19.11
CA LEU A 57 3.50 5.29 19.27
C LEU A 57 2.84 4.78 20.56
N GLY A 58 3.01 3.50 20.89
CA GLY A 58 2.48 2.87 22.09
C GLY A 58 3.05 3.42 23.41
N GLU A 59 4.21 4.08 23.39
CA GLU A 59 4.78 4.74 24.57
C GLU A 59 4.01 6.02 24.94
N THR A 60 3.35 6.65 23.97
CA THR A 60 2.70 7.96 24.15
C THR A 60 1.19 7.92 23.95
N LEU A 61 0.68 6.93 23.22
CA LEU A 61 -0.73 6.77 22.87
C LEU A 61 -1.21 5.37 23.24
N THR A 62 -2.48 5.28 23.64
CA THR A 62 -3.16 3.98 23.79
C THR A 62 -3.52 3.42 22.42
N ILE A 63 -2.60 2.66 21.82
CA ILE A 63 -2.81 2.01 20.53
C ILE A 63 -3.78 0.83 20.71
N SER A 64 -4.68 0.68 19.74
CA SER A 64 -5.69 -0.38 19.70
C SER A 64 -5.27 -1.49 18.75
N ASP A 65 -5.48 -2.74 19.16
CA ASP A 65 -5.30 -3.91 18.31
C ASP A 65 -6.39 -4.06 17.25
N ARG A 66 -7.49 -3.29 17.37
CA ARG A 66 -8.54 -3.20 16.35
C ARG A 66 -8.04 -2.45 15.11
N ARG A 67 -7.18 -3.10 14.32
CA ARG A 67 -6.48 -2.54 13.15
C ARG A 67 -6.89 -3.12 11.80
N ILE A 68 -7.78 -4.10 11.80
CA ILE A 68 -8.28 -4.77 10.61
C ILE A 68 -9.59 -4.13 10.20
N LEU A 69 -9.57 -3.40 9.08
CA LEU A 69 -10.75 -2.79 8.49
C LEU A 69 -11.37 -3.74 7.46
N GLU A 70 -12.48 -4.37 7.85
CA GLU A 70 -13.36 -5.13 6.97
C GLU A 70 -14.39 -4.19 6.34
N TYR A 71 -14.61 -4.29 5.02
CA TYR A 71 -15.61 -3.49 4.33
C TYR A 71 -16.12 -4.17 3.05
N GLU A 72 -17.36 -3.87 2.68
CA GLU A 72 -17.94 -4.25 1.39
C GLU A 72 -17.63 -3.14 0.37
N GLU A 73 -16.82 -3.43 -0.65
CA GLU A 73 -16.68 -2.53 -1.80
C GLU A 73 -17.72 -2.91 -2.86
N ARG A 74 -18.55 -1.94 -3.24
CA ARG A 74 -19.61 -2.10 -4.23
C ARG A 74 -19.15 -1.59 -5.56
N ARG A 75 -19.12 -2.47 -6.56
CA ARG A 75 -18.90 -2.11 -7.95
C ARG A 75 -20.03 -2.70 -8.79
N ASN A 76 -20.77 -1.83 -9.47
CA ASN A 76 -22.02 -2.19 -10.16
C ASN A 76 -23.05 -2.82 -9.18
N ARG A 77 -23.61 -3.99 -9.53
CA ARG A 77 -24.59 -4.72 -8.70
C ARG A 77 -23.95 -5.74 -7.74
N ARG A 78 -22.62 -5.81 -7.64
CA ARG A 78 -21.90 -6.80 -6.81
C ARG A 78 -21.11 -6.10 -5.71
N GLY A 79 -21.23 -6.61 -4.49
CA GLY A 79 -20.38 -6.24 -3.34
C GLY A 79 -19.31 -7.31 -3.13
N THR A 80 -18.07 -6.90 -2.89
CA THR A 80 -16.97 -7.80 -2.52
C THR A 80 -16.45 -7.40 -1.15
N MET A 81 -16.36 -8.37 -0.23
CA MET A 81 -15.74 -8.13 1.07
C MET A 81 -14.23 -7.99 0.90
N LYS A 82 -13.68 -6.92 1.47
CA LYS A 82 -12.26 -6.61 1.50
C LYS A 82 -11.80 -6.40 2.93
N TYR A 83 -10.51 -6.65 3.13
CA TYR A 83 -9.82 -6.43 4.39
C TYR A 83 -8.62 -5.53 4.11
N ARG A 84 -8.40 -4.58 5.02
CA ARG A 84 -7.24 -3.70 5.02
C ARG A 84 -6.65 -3.70 6.42
N GLU A 85 -5.34 -3.92 6.50
CA GLU A 85 -4.58 -3.73 7.73
C GLU A 85 -4.18 -2.26 7.81
N ILE A 86 -4.39 -1.67 8.99
CA ILE A 86 -3.98 -0.30 9.30
C ILE A 86 -2.77 -0.39 10.23
N ASP A 87 -1.71 0.35 9.92
CA ASP A 87 -0.41 0.18 10.58
C ASP A 87 -0.50 0.52 12.08
N ALA A 88 -1.25 1.56 12.45
CA ALA A 88 -1.66 1.81 13.83
C ALA A 88 -3.01 2.54 13.95
N VAL A 89 -3.71 2.31 15.06
CA VAL A 89 -5.02 2.90 15.34
C VAL A 89 -5.11 3.34 16.79
N VAL A 90 -5.58 4.57 17.04
CA VAL A 90 -6.00 5.05 18.36
C VAL A 90 -7.50 5.30 18.32
N LEU A 91 -8.22 4.74 19.30
CA LEU A 91 -9.67 4.83 19.38
C LEU A 91 -10.09 5.68 20.58
N ASN A 92 -10.97 6.63 20.32
CA ASN A 92 -11.69 7.36 21.36
C ASN A 92 -13.19 7.11 21.16
N ASP A 93 -13.66 6.01 21.77
CA ASP A 93 -15.05 5.56 21.65
C ASP A 93 -16.04 6.58 22.27
N ALA A 94 -15.62 7.33 23.30
CA ALA A 94 -16.44 8.37 23.94
C ALA A 94 -16.75 9.54 23.00
N GLU A 95 -15.77 9.97 22.21
CA GLU A 95 -15.93 11.05 21.23
C GLU A 95 -16.36 10.55 19.84
N ARG A 96 -16.48 9.23 19.67
CA ARG A 96 -16.66 8.55 18.37
C ARG A 96 -15.64 9.05 17.35
N SER A 97 -14.37 9.15 17.77
CA SER A 97 -13.26 9.54 16.92
C SER A 97 -12.22 8.43 16.84
N VAL A 98 -11.53 8.37 15.70
CA VAL A 98 -10.42 7.46 15.46
C VAL A 98 -9.26 8.24 14.86
N TRP A 99 -8.05 7.87 15.24
CA TRP A 99 -6.82 8.37 14.64
C TRP A 99 -6.05 7.19 14.06
N VAL A 100 -5.83 7.23 12.75
CA VAL A 100 -5.14 6.17 12.02
C VAL A 100 -3.80 6.66 11.51
N PHE A 101 -2.83 5.74 11.49
CA PHE A 101 -1.48 5.98 11.04
C PHE A 101 -1.17 5.07 9.86
N GLU A 102 -0.54 5.64 8.83
CA GLU A 102 0.17 4.90 7.77
C GLU A 102 1.66 5.15 7.96
N ILE A 103 2.46 4.09 8.00
CA ILE A 103 3.89 4.12 8.21
C ILE A 103 4.57 3.72 6.91
N LYS A 104 5.53 4.53 6.44
CA LYS A 104 6.17 4.28 5.17
C LYS A 104 7.66 4.57 5.20
N ALA A 105 8.47 3.56 4.88
CA ALA A 105 9.87 3.76 4.51
C ALA A 105 9.99 3.99 2.99
N SER A 106 10.71 5.03 2.57
CA SER A 106 10.85 5.35 1.15
C SER A 106 12.12 6.13 0.80
N ARG A 107 12.57 5.98 -0.44
CA ARG A 107 13.65 6.76 -1.09
C ARG A 107 13.12 7.83 -2.05
N THR A 108 11.80 7.95 -2.19
CA THR A 108 11.19 8.93 -3.12
C THR A 108 9.99 9.60 -2.45
N GLY A 109 9.78 10.89 -2.72
CA GLY A 109 8.58 11.61 -2.29
C GLY A 109 7.30 11.05 -2.92
N GLY A 110 7.40 10.39 -4.07
CA GLY A 110 6.25 9.81 -4.78
C GLY A 110 5.49 8.72 -3.99
N SER A 111 6.13 8.07 -3.00
CA SER A 111 5.45 7.13 -2.11
C SER A 111 4.40 7.82 -1.23
N LEU A 112 4.60 9.10 -0.89
CA LEU A 112 3.68 9.87 -0.07
C LEU A 112 2.30 9.96 -0.73
N ARG A 113 2.25 10.20 -2.05
CA ARG A 113 0.98 10.22 -2.79
C ARG A 113 0.19 8.92 -2.68
N LYS A 114 0.89 7.77 -2.68
CA LYS A 114 0.25 6.46 -2.51
C LYS A 114 -0.29 6.30 -1.08
N ALA A 115 0.52 6.62 -0.08
CA ALA A 115 0.13 6.60 1.33
C ALA A 115 -1.11 7.49 1.59
N ILE A 116 -1.11 8.71 1.07
CA ILE A 116 -2.27 9.62 1.17
C ILE A 116 -3.49 9.06 0.45
N GLY A 117 -3.34 8.46 -0.73
CA GLY A 117 -4.44 7.78 -1.42
C GLY A 117 -5.05 6.64 -0.59
N GLN A 118 -4.20 5.81 0.03
CA GLN A 118 -4.62 4.73 0.93
C GLN A 118 -5.33 5.27 2.18
N LEU A 119 -4.81 6.34 2.78
CA LEU A 119 -5.43 6.99 3.95
C LEU A 119 -6.76 7.66 3.60
N ARG A 120 -6.88 8.30 2.44
CA ARG A 120 -8.16 8.90 1.98
C ARG A 120 -9.24 7.83 1.84
N GLU A 121 -8.93 6.69 1.22
CA GLU A 121 -9.86 5.55 1.14
C GLU A 121 -10.21 5.03 2.55
N THR A 122 -9.20 4.81 3.39
CA THR A 122 -9.39 4.34 4.78
C THR A 122 -10.29 5.29 5.57
N ARG A 123 -10.07 6.61 5.43
CA ARG A 123 -10.86 7.67 6.03
C ARG A 123 -12.31 7.64 5.57
N GLU A 124 -12.55 7.54 4.26
CA GLU A 124 -13.91 7.48 3.69
C GLU A 124 -14.70 6.31 4.27
N ILE A 125 -14.07 5.14 4.44
CA ILE A 125 -14.70 3.95 5.02
C ILE A 125 -14.93 4.14 6.52
N LEU A 126 -13.94 4.64 7.27
CA LEU A 126 -14.04 4.81 8.72
C LEU A 126 -15.05 5.88 9.14
N LEU A 127 -15.31 6.88 8.29
CA LEU A 127 -16.35 7.90 8.52
C LEU A 127 -17.78 7.32 8.55
N LEU A 128 -17.98 6.08 8.06
CA LEU A 128 -19.24 5.36 8.22
C LEU A 128 -19.42 4.79 9.65
N LEU A 129 -18.33 4.67 10.43
CA LEU A 129 -18.32 4.15 11.81
C LEU A 129 -18.14 5.26 12.84
N TYR A 130 -17.25 6.20 12.56
CA TYR A 130 -16.79 7.26 13.45
C TYR A 130 -17.19 8.64 12.93
N ARG A 131 -17.43 9.59 13.85
CA ARG A 131 -17.79 10.97 13.49
C ARG A 131 -16.60 11.76 12.96
N LYS A 132 -15.40 11.49 13.49
CA LYS A 132 -14.15 12.13 13.10
C LYS A 132 -13.08 11.07 12.89
N VAL A 133 -12.32 11.22 11.81
CA VAL A 133 -11.20 10.35 11.47
C VAL A 133 -10.00 11.25 11.22
N PHE A 134 -9.00 11.17 12.08
CA PHE A 134 -7.72 11.85 11.93
C PHE A 134 -6.73 10.90 11.25
N THR A 135 -5.90 11.43 10.37
CA THR A 135 -4.93 10.66 9.58
C THR A 135 -3.54 11.24 9.75
N THR A 136 -2.56 10.38 9.98
CA THR A 136 -1.15 10.77 10.04
C THR A 136 -0.29 9.80 9.24
N VAL A 137 0.64 10.33 8.46
CA VAL A 137 1.71 9.56 7.83
C VAL A 137 2.97 9.67 8.67
N LEU A 138 3.55 8.54 9.07
CA LEU A 138 4.90 8.47 9.61
C LEU A 138 5.85 8.06 8.47
N LEU A 139 6.59 9.02 7.92
CA LEU A 139 7.49 8.80 6.79
C LEU A 139 8.92 8.59 7.30
N VAL A 140 9.44 7.37 7.12
CA VAL A 140 10.86 7.08 7.30
C VAL A 140 11.59 7.39 6.00
N ASP A 141 12.40 8.45 6.04
CA ASP A 141 13.24 8.84 4.93
C ASP A 141 14.48 7.95 4.87
N THR A 142 14.55 7.14 3.81
CA THR A 142 15.67 6.22 3.54
C THR A 142 16.57 6.70 2.40
N GLY A 143 16.48 7.99 2.04
CA GLY A 143 17.28 8.62 0.98
C GLY A 143 16.44 9.35 -0.07
N ILE A 144 15.38 10.07 0.33
CA ILE A 144 14.63 10.97 -0.55
C ILE A 144 15.55 12.15 -0.92
N PRO A 145 15.74 12.45 -2.22
CA PRO A 145 16.53 13.61 -2.64
C PRO A 145 15.98 14.90 -2.04
N ALA A 146 16.88 15.72 -1.49
CA ALA A 146 16.52 16.98 -0.82
C ALA A 146 15.95 18.00 -1.82
N ASP A 147 16.52 18.06 -3.02
CA ASP A 147 16.20 19.02 -4.06
C ASP A 147 16.48 18.44 -5.46
N ASP A 148 16.20 19.24 -6.49
CA ASP A 148 16.40 18.85 -7.89
C ASP A 148 17.88 18.66 -8.25
N ALA A 149 18.81 19.34 -7.55
CA ALA A 149 20.23 19.16 -7.78
C ALA A 149 20.69 17.77 -7.32
N ALA A 150 20.21 17.32 -6.15
CA ALA A 150 20.44 15.96 -5.66
C ALA A 150 19.81 14.89 -6.58
N VAL A 151 18.67 15.20 -7.22
CA VAL A 151 18.09 14.31 -8.25
C VAL A 151 19.01 14.19 -9.46
N VAL A 152 19.56 15.31 -9.95
CA VAL A 152 20.50 15.32 -11.09
C VAL A 152 21.77 14.53 -10.75
N GLU A 153 22.34 14.74 -9.56
CA GLU A 153 23.53 14.00 -9.09
C GLU A 153 23.26 12.49 -9.03
N LEU A 154 22.10 12.09 -8.49
CA LEU A 154 21.71 10.69 -8.38
C LEU A 154 21.54 10.01 -9.76
N ILE A 155 20.99 10.73 -10.74
CA ILE A 155 20.86 10.23 -12.12
C ILE A 155 22.22 10.11 -12.81
N ALA A 156 23.19 10.94 -12.43
CA ALA A 156 24.56 10.90 -12.97
C ALA A 156 25.46 9.86 -12.26
N SER A 157 24.97 9.20 -11.20
CA SER A 157 25.75 8.23 -10.41
C SER A 157 26.06 6.94 -11.18
N ALA A 158 26.98 6.12 -10.64
CA ALA A 158 27.38 4.86 -11.25
C ALA A 158 26.21 3.86 -11.40
N ASN A 159 25.24 3.91 -10.49
CA ASN A 159 24.05 3.05 -10.46
C ASN A 159 22.79 3.91 -10.36
N PRO A 160 22.35 4.57 -11.45
CA PRO A 160 21.23 5.49 -11.39
C PRO A 160 19.89 4.73 -11.31
N PRO A 161 18.88 5.29 -10.63
CA PRO A 161 17.54 4.72 -10.65
C PRO A 161 16.94 4.77 -12.07
N PRO A 162 16.03 3.85 -12.43
CA PRO A 162 15.48 3.76 -13.79
C PRO A 162 14.64 4.98 -14.21
N ARG A 163 14.21 5.80 -13.24
CA ARG A 163 13.52 7.07 -13.47
C ARG A 163 13.98 8.09 -12.44
N PRO A 164 13.99 9.39 -12.78
CA PRO A 164 14.23 10.47 -11.84
C PRO A 164 13.31 10.34 -10.61
N PRO A 165 13.87 10.17 -9.40
CA PRO A 165 13.07 10.15 -8.19
C PRO A 165 12.53 11.55 -7.91
N MET A 166 11.35 11.58 -7.31
CA MET A 166 10.67 12.81 -6.91
C MET A 166 11.15 13.22 -5.53
N THR A 167 11.43 14.52 -5.35
CA THR A 167 11.74 15.11 -4.04
C THR A 167 10.53 15.10 -3.13
N LEU A 168 10.73 15.24 -1.82
CA LEU A 168 9.62 15.35 -0.88
C LEU A 168 8.81 16.64 -1.11
N GLN A 169 9.52 17.74 -1.36
CA GLN A 169 8.91 19.05 -1.61
C GLN A 169 7.97 19.02 -2.82
N ALA A 170 8.43 18.45 -3.95
CA ALA A 170 7.60 18.30 -5.15
C ALA A 170 6.37 17.40 -4.90
N ALA A 171 6.48 16.40 -4.01
CA ALA A 171 5.32 15.61 -3.63
C ALA A 171 4.31 16.42 -2.80
N LEU A 172 4.78 17.20 -1.81
CA LEU A 172 3.94 18.03 -0.95
C LEU A 172 3.20 19.13 -1.72
N GLU A 173 3.81 19.71 -2.74
CA GLU A 173 3.16 20.70 -3.61
C GLU A 173 1.93 20.13 -4.35
N THR A 174 1.89 18.81 -4.57
CA THR A 174 0.74 18.12 -5.17
C THR A 174 -0.32 17.68 -4.16
N LEU A 175 -0.10 17.92 -2.86
CA LEU A 175 -0.89 17.40 -1.75
C LEU A 175 -1.22 18.53 -0.75
N PRO A 176 -2.09 19.49 -1.13
CA PRO A 176 -2.38 20.68 -0.31
C PRO A 176 -3.05 20.37 1.03
N GLU A 177 -3.62 19.18 1.20
CA GLU A 177 -4.19 18.70 2.46
C GLU A 177 -3.17 18.07 3.42
N VAL A 178 -1.90 17.97 3.01
CA VAL A 178 -0.85 17.41 3.85
C VAL A 178 -0.11 18.52 4.58
N ARG A 179 -0.08 18.40 5.91
CA ARG A 179 0.62 19.33 6.79
C ARG A 179 1.81 18.63 7.44
N THR A 180 3.01 19.18 7.27
CA THR A 180 4.17 18.68 8.01
C THR A 180 4.10 19.14 9.47
N ILE A 181 4.36 18.23 10.40
CA ILE A 181 4.43 18.47 11.84
C ILE A 181 5.79 17.99 12.38
N ALA A 182 6.30 18.64 13.43
CA ALA A 182 7.54 18.20 14.07
C ALA A 182 7.30 17.21 15.23
N SER A 183 6.07 17.15 15.74
CA SER A 183 5.70 16.31 16.89
C SER A 183 4.21 15.96 16.87
N LEU A 184 3.82 14.85 17.51
CA LEU A 184 2.41 14.42 17.64
C LEU A 184 1.52 15.41 18.40
N SER A 185 2.12 16.32 19.19
CA SER A 185 1.42 17.41 19.87
C SER A 185 0.97 18.52 18.92
N GLU A 186 1.60 18.67 17.76
CA GLU A 186 1.27 19.72 16.77
C GLU A 186 0.15 19.32 15.79
N ARG A 187 -0.38 18.10 15.95
CA ARG A 187 -1.40 17.52 15.07
C ARG A 187 -2.56 18.46 14.82
N SER A 188 -3.12 18.39 13.62
CA SER A 188 -4.28 19.18 13.25
C SER A 188 -5.52 18.79 14.08
N ALA A 189 -6.29 19.80 14.50
CA ALA A 189 -7.64 19.58 15.02
C ALA A 189 -8.68 19.42 13.90
N ASP A 190 -8.30 19.77 12.66
CA ASP A 190 -9.10 19.59 11.46
C ASP A 190 -8.90 18.17 10.89
N PRO A 191 -9.94 17.31 10.89
CA PRO A 191 -9.84 15.95 10.39
C PRO A 191 -9.78 15.85 8.86
N ASP A 192 -9.94 16.94 8.10
CA ASP A 192 -9.75 16.95 6.64
C ASP A 192 -8.27 17.13 6.24
N GLN A 193 -7.41 17.54 7.18
CA GLN A 193 -5.96 17.59 7.02
C GLN A 193 -5.32 16.24 7.37
N THR A 194 -4.27 15.86 6.64
CA THR A 194 -3.42 14.72 6.99
C THR A 194 -2.09 15.24 7.50
N ASP A 195 -1.72 14.87 8.72
CA ASP A 195 -0.42 15.26 9.27
C ASP A 195 0.70 14.34 8.73
N LEU A 196 1.88 14.89 8.49
CA LEU A 196 3.08 14.17 8.07
C LEU A 196 4.18 14.40 9.11
N LEU A 197 4.65 13.32 9.72
CA LEU A 197 5.80 13.32 10.62
C LEU A 197 6.93 12.52 9.97
N ARG A 198 8.11 13.13 9.85
CA ARG A 198 9.27 12.54 9.17
C ARG A 198 10.30 12.02 10.18
N PHE A 199 10.82 10.83 9.91
CA PHE A 199 11.90 10.18 10.65
C PHE A 199 13.10 9.96 9.73
N SER A 200 14.31 10.11 10.26
CA SER A 200 15.53 9.65 9.59
C SER A 200 15.78 8.18 9.91
N VAL A 201 16.65 7.53 9.13
CA VAL A 201 17.15 6.18 9.44
C VAL A 201 17.80 6.15 10.83
N ASP A 202 18.60 7.15 11.18
CA ASP A 202 19.23 7.25 12.50
C ASP A 202 18.22 7.31 13.64
N ALA A 203 17.08 7.99 13.43
CA ALA A 203 16.00 8.00 14.41
C ALA A 203 15.40 6.60 14.59
N ILE A 204 15.22 5.84 13.51
CA ILE A 204 14.75 4.45 13.60
C ILE A 204 15.79 3.54 14.27
N ILE A 205 17.07 3.71 13.98
CA ILE A 205 18.16 3.00 14.67
C ILE A 205 18.14 3.30 16.17
N ALA A 206 17.91 4.56 16.55
CA ALA A 206 17.82 4.95 17.96
C ALA A 206 16.60 4.34 18.66
N LEU A 207 15.49 4.11 17.95
CA LEU A 207 14.29 3.47 18.49
C LEU A 207 14.42 1.94 18.60
N ALA A 208 14.93 1.29 17.55
CA ALA A 208 14.91 -0.17 17.44
C ALA A 208 16.21 -0.86 17.88
N GLY A 209 17.34 -0.15 17.88
CA GLY A 209 18.67 -0.77 17.92
C GLY A 209 19.11 -1.25 16.53
N LYS A 210 20.39 -1.04 16.20
CA LYS A 210 20.93 -1.33 14.87
C LYS A 210 20.84 -2.83 14.52
N GLU A 211 21.01 -3.69 15.52
CA GLU A 211 20.99 -5.14 15.42
C GLU A 211 19.61 -5.72 15.07
N ASN A 212 18.54 -4.92 15.20
CA ASN A 212 17.17 -5.32 14.88
C ASN A 212 16.72 -4.79 13.51
N LEU A 213 17.65 -4.24 12.72
CA LEU A 213 17.35 -3.59 11.45
C LEU A 213 18.19 -4.16 10.31
N SER A 214 17.51 -4.48 9.22
CA SER A 214 18.05 -4.87 7.93
C SER A 214 18.62 -3.63 7.20
N LEU A 215 19.87 -3.28 7.48
CA LEU A 215 20.52 -2.04 7.00
C LEU A 215 21.51 -2.26 5.85
N ASP A 216 21.82 -3.51 5.50
CA ASP A 216 22.75 -3.84 4.42
C ASP A 216 22.07 -3.74 3.04
N TRP A 217 21.68 -2.53 2.68
CA TRP A 217 20.92 -2.29 1.44
C TRP A 217 21.76 -2.37 0.18
N ASP A 218 23.09 -2.27 0.30
CA ASP A 218 24.00 -2.38 -0.85
C ASP A 218 24.04 -3.81 -1.40
N ALA A 219 23.71 -4.81 -0.56
CA ALA A 219 23.54 -6.20 -0.98
C ALA A 219 22.31 -6.41 -1.89
N ASP A 220 21.29 -5.56 -1.81
CA ASP A 220 20.10 -5.62 -2.69
C ASP A 220 20.37 -5.02 -4.09
N ASP A 221 21.42 -4.20 -4.23
CA ASP A 221 21.76 -3.48 -5.47
C ASP A 221 22.77 -4.26 -6.34
N LEU A 222 23.21 -5.44 -5.90
CA LEU A 222 23.96 -6.39 -6.74
C LEU A 222 23.00 -7.03 -7.76
N PRO A 223 23.33 -7.05 -9.06
CA PRO A 223 22.57 -7.83 -10.02
C PRO A 223 22.60 -9.29 -9.58
N ASP A 224 21.45 -9.97 -9.61
CA ASP A 224 21.46 -11.42 -9.43
C ASP A 224 22.34 -12.01 -10.54
N ASP A 225 23.39 -12.74 -10.15
CA ASP A 225 24.17 -13.60 -11.05
C ASP A 225 23.33 -14.82 -11.53
N GLU A 226 22.04 -14.63 -11.78
CA GLU A 226 21.26 -15.58 -12.55
C GLU A 226 21.30 -15.10 -14.00
N GLU A 227 22.06 -15.85 -14.82
CA GLU A 227 22.04 -15.75 -16.27
C GLU A 227 20.61 -15.49 -16.73
N THR A 228 20.40 -14.32 -17.30
CA THR A 228 19.15 -13.99 -17.97
C THR A 228 19.13 -14.88 -19.19
N GLU A 229 18.53 -16.08 -19.06
CA GLU A 229 18.20 -16.87 -20.25
C GLU A 229 17.46 -15.91 -21.19
N PRO A 230 17.96 -15.72 -22.42
CA PRO A 230 17.33 -14.80 -23.33
C PRO A 230 15.87 -15.21 -23.49
N PRO A 231 14.92 -14.26 -23.49
CA PRO A 231 13.53 -14.59 -23.72
C PRO A 231 13.44 -15.41 -25.01
N PRO A 232 12.67 -16.52 -25.04
CA PRO A 232 12.53 -17.32 -26.24
C PRO A 232 12.11 -16.38 -27.37
N ALA A 233 12.80 -16.49 -28.52
CA ALA A 233 12.57 -15.63 -29.66
C ALA A 233 11.07 -15.59 -29.96
N ALA A 234 10.50 -14.37 -29.93
CA ALA A 234 9.11 -14.17 -30.27
C ALA A 234 8.88 -14.59 -31.73
N GLU A 235 8.22 -15.72 -31.94
CA GLU A 235 7.64 -16.05 -33.24
C GLU A 235 6.56 -15.02 -33.53
N THR A 236 6.89 -14.07 -34.41
CA THR A 236 5.96 -13.08 -34.94
C THR A 236 4.87 -13.77 -35.75
N PHE A 237 3.72 -14.04 -35.14
CA PHE A 237 2.48 -14.24 -35.90
C PHE A 237 1.93 -12.88 -36.34
N TYR A 238 2.12 -12.63 -37.64
CA TYR A 238 1.57 -11.51 -38.38
C TYR A 238 0.12 -11.81 -38.76
N SER A 239 -0.83 -10.98 -38.33
CA SER A 239 -2.15 -10.88 -38.98
C SER A 239 -2.50 -9.40 -39.11
N SER A 240 -2.47 -8.92 -40.36
CA SER A 240 -2.95 -7.60 -40.77
C SER A 240 -4.48 -7.46 -40.63
N PRO A 241 -4.99 -6.22 -40.54
CA PRO A 241 -6.42 -5.94 -40.38
C PRO A 241 -7.11 -5.86 -41.75
N ASP A 242 -8.30 -6.44 -41.86
CA ASP A 242 -9.29 -6.09 -42.88
C ASP A 242 -10.62 -5.80 -42.20
N GLU A 243 -11.19 -4.63 -42.52
CA GLU A 243 -12.54 -4.23 -42.15
C GLU A 243 -13.55 -4.93 -43.06
N ALA A 244 -14.56 -5.61 -42.49
CA ALA A 244 -15.98 -5.55 -42.90
C ALA A 244 -16.84 -6.60 -42.15
N ASP A 245 -17.79 -6.06 -41.39
CA ASP A 245 -19.20 -6.47 -41.24
C ASP A 245 -19.63 -7.85 -40.69
N ASP A 246 -20.69 -7.77 -39.89
CA ASP A 246 -21.54 -8.77 -39.23
C ASP A 246 -21.36 -10.26 -39.58
N SER A 247 -21.06 -11.08 -38.56
CA SER A 247 -21.88 -12.25 -38.20
C SER A 247 -21.34 -12.96 -36.96
N ASP A 248 -22.28 -13.49 -36.20
CA ASP A 248 -22.15 -14.20 -34.92
C ASP A 248 -21.08 -15.30 -34.86
N ASP A 249 -20.68 -15.54 -33.60
CA ASP A 249 -20.28 -16.83 -33.03
C ASP A 249 -18.98 -17.49 -33.50
N ASP A 250 -17.93 -17.35 -32.69
CA ASP A 250 -17.20 -18.52 -32.14
C ASP A 250 -16.28 -18.11 -30.96
N ASN A 251 -16.89 -17.69 -29.85
CA ASN A 251 -16.17 -17.60 -28.57
C ASN A 251 -15.99 -19.03 -27.99
N PRO A 252 -14.76 -19.47 -27.66
CA PRO A 252 -14.48 -20.81 -27.13
C PRO A 252 -15.24 -21.16 -25.83
N LEU A 253 -15.78 -20.17 -25.12
CA LEU A 253 -16.67 -20.40 -23.98
C LEU A 253 -18.05 -20.97 -24.39
N ALA A 254 -18.58 -20.56 -25.54
CA ALA A 254 -19.87 -21.05 -26.06
C ALA A 254 -19.77 -22.52 -26.54
N ALA A 255 -18.62 -22.91 -27.09
CA ALA A 255 -18.32 -24.30 -27.44
C ALA A 255 -18.21 -25.21 -26.19
N ALA A 256 -17.71 -24.67 -25.07
CA ALA A 256 -17.65 -25.39 -23.79
C ALA A 256 -19.04 -25.60 -23.17
N LEU A 257 -19.96 -24.64 -23.32
CA LEU A 257 -21.34 -24.76 -22.84
C LEU A 257 -22.18 -25.75 -23.68
N ARG A 258 -21.95 -25.83 -25.01
CA ARG A 258 -22.54 -26.87 -25.86
C ARG A 258 -22.10 -28.29 -25.46
N ARG A 259 -20.85 -28.46 -24.99
CA ARG A 259 -20.37 -29.74 -24.40
C ARG A 259 -20.97 -30.03 -23.02
N ALA A 260 -21.44 -29.02 -22.29
CA ALA A 260 -22.03 -29.15 -20.96
C ALA A 260 -23.55 -29.43 -20.97
N GLY A 261 -24.18 -29.57 -22.15
CA GLY A 261 -25.49 -30.22 -22.27
C GLY A 261 -26.71 -29.35 -21.92
N MET A 262 -26.67 -28.04 -22.14
CA MET A 262 -27.87 -27.19 -22.13
C MET A 262 -28.14 -26.69 -23.55
N LYS A 263 -29.20 -27.21 -24.19
CA LYS A 263 -29.74 -26.71 -25.46
C LYS A 263 -31.00 -25.89 -25.20
N ASP A 264 -30.88 -24.61 -25.52
CA ASP A 264 -31.74 -23.74 -26.32
C ASP A 264 -33.26 -23.99 -26.34
N GLY A 265 -33.98 -22.95 -25.93
CA GLY A 265 -35.29 -22.54 -26.44
C GLY A 265 -35.26 -21.05 -26.70
#